data_AF-A0A959T0K9-F1
#
_entry.id   AF-A0A959T0K9-F1
#
_cell.length_a   1.000
_cell.length_b   1.000
_cell.length_c   1.000
_cell.angle_alpha   90.00
_cell.angle_beta   90.00
_cell.angle_gamma   90.00
#
_symmetry.space_group_name_H-M   'P 1'
#
loop_
_entity.id
_entity.type
_entity.pdbx_description
1 polymer ?
#
loop_
_entity_poly.entity_id
_entity_poly.type
_entity_poly.pdbx_seq_one_letter_code
_entity_poly.pdbx_strand_id
1 'polypeptide(L)'
;LICTSGSAVLNHAPAVAEAFYRRIPLLVLSADRPEEWVDQGEGQTIRQRGALSAHVRYEGQLPRSVQDDLARHHADRLVQEALEACTGMPNGPVHLNVPFTEPLYGTSPGALPEPHQRIPTLVERLLPEEVLTN
;
A
#
# COMPACT_ATOMS: atom_id res chain seq x y z
N LEU A 1 8.84 -4.61 2.64
CA LEU A 1 9.01 -4.41 4.09
C LEU A 1 7.64 -4.39 4.73
N ILE A 2 7.49 -4.98 5.91
CA ILE A 2 6.23 -4.99 6.66
C ILE A 2 6.54 -4.56 8.10
N CYS A 3 5.73 -3.66 8.65
CA CYS A 3 5.88 -3.19 10.03
C CYS A 3 4.53 -2.93 10.71
N THR A 4 4.56 -2.86 12.04
CA THR A 4 3.44 -2.38 12.87
C THR A 4 3.27 -0.87 12.74
N SER A 5 2.23 -0.33 13.38
CA SER A 5 1.97 1.11 13.45
C SER A 5 3.00 1.88 14.28
N GLY A 6 2.91 3.20 14.25
CA GLY A 6 3.76 4.08 15.07
C GLY A 6 5.14 4.32 14.48
N SER A 7 6.14 4.51 15.33
CA SER A 7 7.49 4.90 14.89
C SER A 7 8.22 3.84 14.05
N ALA A 8 7.71 2.60 14.00
CA ALA A 8 8.27 1.54 13.18
C ALA A 8 8.31 1.93 11.69
N VAL A 9 7.31 2.66 11.19
CA VAL A 9 7.30 3.13 9.79
C VAL A 9 8.44 4.11 9.49
N LEU A 10 8.77 4.98 10.45
CA LEU A 10 9.82 5.98 10.31
C LEU A 10 11.22 5.36 10.27
N ASN A 11 11.40 4.21 10.92
CA ASN A 11 12.65 3.45 10.86
C ASN A 11 12.96 2.90 9.45
N HIS A 12 11.98 2.87 8.55
CA HIS A 12 12.20 2.50 7.14
C HIS A 12 12.68 3.66 6.27
N ALA A 13 12.62 4.91 6.75
CA ALA A 13 12.97 6.09 5.95
C ALA A 13 14.38 6.03 5.31
N PRO A 14 15.45 5.57 6.00
CA PRO A 14 16.77 5.45 5.37
C PRO A 14 16.80 4.46 4.21
N ALA A 15 16.16 3.30 4.37
CA ALA A 15 16.09 2.28 3.32
C ALA A 15 15.23 2.73 2.14
N VAL A 16 14.13 3.43 2.42
CA VAL A 16 13.24 4.02 1.41
C VAL A 16 13.96 5.11 0.62
N ALA A 17 14.70 6.00 1.29
CA ALA A 17 15.51 7.02 0.62
C ALA A 17 16.55 6.40 -0.34
N GLU A 18 17.31 5.40 0.13
CA GLU A 18 18.28 4.71 -0.72
C GLU A 18 17.58 4.04 -1.92
N ALA A 19 16.47 3.32 -1.68
CA ALA A 19 15.70 2.69 -2.74
C ALA A 19 15.18 3.70 -3.79
N PHE A 20 14.79 4.90 -3.36
CA PHE A 20 14.32 5.96 -4.25
C PHE A 20 15.39 6.42 -5.24
N TYR A 21 16.59 6.76 -4.74
CA TYR A 21 17.68 7.22 -5.59
C TYR A 21 18.29 6.11 -6.44
N ARG A 22 18.31 4.88 -5.92
CA ARG A 22 18.80 3.68 -6.62
C ARG A 22 17.78 3.07 -7.58
N ARG A 23 16.53 3.57 -7.58
CA ARG A 23 15.40 3.02 -8.34
C ARG A 23 15.17 1.53 -8.05
N ILE A 24 15.20 1.17 -6.77
CA ILE A 24 14.94 -0.20 -6.31
C ILE A 24 13.43 -0.33 -6.06
N PRO A 25 12.74 -1.32 -6.67
CA PRO A 25 11.33 -1.57 -6.40
C PRO A 25 11.17 -2.09 -4.97
N LEU A 26 10.59 -1.26 -4.10
CA LEU A 26 10.44 -1.56 -2.67
C LEU A 26 9.03 -1.22 -2.18
N LEU A 27 8.22 -2.26 -1.93
CA LEU A 27 6.91 -2.08 -1.29
C LEU A 27 7.05 -2.05 0.23
N VAL A 28 6.64 -0.95 0.85
CA VAL A 28 6.49 -0.81 2.31
C VAL A 28 5.02 -0.97 2.67
N LEU A 29 4.71 -1.94 3.51
CA LEU A 29 3.39 -2.13 4.11
C LEU A 29 3.46 -1.76 5.60
N SER A 30 2.61 -0.85 6.05
CA SER A 30 2.49 -0.51 7.47
C SER A 30 1.09 -0.82 7.96
N ALA A 31 0.99 -1.52 9.09
CA ALA A 31 -0.25 -1.52 9.86
C ALA A 31 -0.49 -0.12 10.43
N ASP A 32 -1.75 0.26 10.60
CA ASP A 32 -2.13 1.51 11.24
C ASP A 32 -3.40 1.34 12.08
N ARG A 33 -3.66 2.31 12.95
CA ARG A 33 -4.97 2.48 13.58
C ARG A 33 -5.93 3.15 12.60
N PRO A 34 -7.26 3.04 12.84
CA PRO A 34 -8.24 3.79 12.07
C PRO A 34 -7.98 5.30 12.19
N GLU A 35 -8.28 6.07 11.14
CA GLU A 35 -7.94 7.52 11.09
C GLU A 35 -8.60 8.30 12.22
N GLU A 36 -9.77 7.84 12.67
CA GLU A 36 -10.52 8.42 13.77
C GLU A 36 -9.77 8.40 15.12
N TRP A 37 -8.71 7.59 15.24
CA TRP A 37 -7.90 7.46 16.47
C TRP A 37 -6.58 8.23 16.40
N VAL A 38 -6.26 8.81 15.24
CA VAL A 38 -5.05 9.62 15.08
C VAL A 38 -5.18 10.90 15.92
N ASP A 39 -4.08 11.28 16.57
CA ASP A 39 -3.99 12.45 17.46
C ASP A 39 -4.92 12.41 18.70
N GLN A 40 -5.43 11.23 19.09
CA GLN A 40 -6.28 11.05 20.29
C GLN A 40 -5.50 10.64 21.55
N GLY A 41 -4.18 10.52 21.48
CA GLY A 41 -3.35 10.02 22.59
C GLY A 41 -3.31 8.50 22.71
N GLU A 42 -3.85 7.79 21.72
CA GLU A 42 -3.77 6.33 21.62
C GLU A 42 -2.32 5.86 21.45
N GLY A 43 -1.97 4.81 22.19
CA GLY A 43 -0.63 4.23 22.15
C GLY A 43 -0.31 3.65 20.76
N GLN A 44 0.90 3.93 20.28
CA GLN A 44 1.41 3.46 18.98
C GLN A 44 0.63 4.00 17.76
N THR A 45 0.02 5.17 17.88
CA THR A 45 -0.62 5.88 16.77
C THR A 45 0.16 7.15 16.43
N ILE A 46 0.52 7.33 15.15
CA ILE A 46 1.13 8.55 14.62
C ILE A 46 0.46 8.93 13.30
N ARG A 47 0.77 10.11 12.77
CA ARG A 47 0.40 10.48 11.39
C ARG A 47 1.25 9.68 10.39
N GLN A 48 0.79 8.51 9.97
CA GLN A 48 1.53 7.65 9.02
C GLN A 48 1.37 8.09 7.57
N ARG A 49 0.22 8.67 7.23
CA ARG A 49 0.05 9.34 5.94
C ARG A 49 1.00 10.52 5.87
N GLY A 50 1.77 10.63 4.80
CA GLY A 50 2.80 11.65 4.66
C GLY A 50 4.19 11.21 5.14
N ALA A 51 4.29 10.11 5.89
CA ALA A 51 5.50 9.81 6.67
C ALA A 51 6.74 9.53 5.80
N LEU A 52 6.53 9.01 4.59
CA LEU A 52 7.58 8.63 3.65
C LEU A 52 7.49 9.37 2.30
N SER A 53 6.55 10.30 2.12
CA SER A 53 6.15 10.88 0.82
C SER A 53 7.29 11.52 0.03
N ALA A 54 8.30 12.05 0.72
CA ALA A 54 9.46 12.66 0.07
C ALA A 54 10.30 11.66 -0.76
N HIS A 55 10.21 10.37 -0.47
CA HIS A 55 11.06 9.33 -1.07
C HIS A 55 10.26 8.10 -1.50
N VAL A 56 9.00 8.26 -1.90
CA VAL A 56 8.19 7.20 -2.52
C VAL A 56 7.64 7.64 -3.86
N ARG A 57 7.40 6.68 -4.75
CA ARG A 57 6.75 6.89 -6.06
C ARG A 57 5.24 6.94 -5.96
N TYR A 58 4.70 6.23 -4.97
CA TYR A 58 3.28 6.17 -4.68
C TYR A 58 3.08 5.98 -3.19
N GLU A 59 2.02 6.61 -2.69
CA GLU A 59 1.52 6.44 -1.35
C GLU A 59 0.02 6.19 -1.44
N GLY A 60 -0.44 5.13 -0.80
CA GLY A 60 -1.86 4.78 -0.75
C GLY A 60 -2.28 4.32 0.65
N GLN A 61 -3.57 4.44 0.93
CA GLN A 61 -4.17 3.93 2.16
C GLN A 61 -5.32 2.99 1.79
N LEU A 62 -5.21 1.73 2.22
CA LEU A 62 -6.25 0.75 1.97
C LEU A 62 -7.53 1.09 2.77
N PRO A 63 -8.71 0.71 2.25
CA PRO A 63 -9.93 0.83 3.03
C PRO A 63 -9.86 -0.06 4.27
N ARG A 64 -10.39 0.45 5.39
CA ARG A 64 -10.47 -0.26 6.68
C ARG A 64 -11.18 -1.60 6.59
N SER A 65 -12.10 -1.76 5.63
CA SER A 65 -12.85 -2.99 5.43
C SER A 65 -13.17 -3.19 3.95
N VAL A 66 -13.23 -4.45 3.52
CA VAL A 66 -13.47 -4.88 2.12
C VAL A 66 -14.66 -5.85 2.03
N GLN A 67 -15.75 -5.53 2.74
CA GLN A 67 -16.92 -6.43 2.87
C GLN A 67 -17.80 -6.48 1.62
N ASP A 68 -17.86 -5.40 0.85
CA ASP A 68 -18.62 -5.31 -0.40
C ASP A 68 -17.71 -5.26 -1.64
N ASP A 69 -18.30 -5.49 -2.81
CA ASP A 69 -17.56 -5.53 -4.09
C ASP A 69 -16.91 -4.19 -4.45
N LEU A 70 -17.55 -3.07 -4.12
CA LEU A 70 -17.00 -1.75 -4.41
C LEU A 70 -15.75 -1.49 -3.56
N ALA A 71 -15.80 -1.83 -2.27
CA ALA A 71 -14.65 -1.73 -1.37
C ALA A 71 -13.52 -2.68 -1.78
N ARG A 72 -13.83 -3.91 -2.21
CA ARG A 72 -12.84 -4.85 -2.79
C ARG A 72 -12.18 -4.27 -4.04
N HIS A 73 -12.97 -3.84 -5.03
CA HIS A 73 -12.44 -3.24 -6.25
C HIS A 73 -11.64 -1.96 -5.98
N HIS A 74 -12.00 -1.19 -4.95
CA HIS A 74 -11.21 -0.05 -4.54
C HIS A 74 -9.85 -0.48 -3.97
N ALA A 75 -9.82 -1.46 -3.07
CA ALA A 75 -8.57 -1.99 -2.52
C ALA A 75 -7.68 -2.59 -3.63
N ASP A 76 -8.24 -3.38 -4.53
CA ASP A 76 -7.51 -3.98 -5.65
C ASP A 76 -6.87 -2.91 -6.55
N ARG A 77 -7.59 -1.82 -6.84
CA ARG A 77 -7.04 -0.69 -7.62
C ARG A 77 -5.87 -0.02 -6.90
N LEU A 78 -5.97 0.24 -5.59
CA LEU A 78 -4.88 0.86 -4.82
C LEU A 78 -3.64 -0.04 -4.78
N VAL A 79 -3.83 -1.35 -4.62
CA VAL A 79 -2.74 -2.33 -4.66
C VAL A 79 -2.10 -2.35 -6.05
N GLN A 80 -2.91 -2.38 -7.11
CA GLN A 80 -2.44 -2.38 -8.49
C GLN A 80 -1.65 -1.10 -8.83
N GLU A 81 -2.18 0.08 -8.46
CA GLU A 81 -1.48 1.37 -8.62
C GLU A 81 -0.12 1.39 -7.88
N ALA A 82 -0.07 0.85 -6.66
CA ALA A 82 1.18 0.75 -5.90
C ALA A 82 2.17 -0.18 -6.60
N LEU A 83 1.74 -1.34 -7.09
CA LEU A 83 2.60 -2.30 -7.79
C LEU A 83 3.12 -1.74 -9.11
N GLU A 84 2.29 -1.02 -9.86
CA GLU A 84 2.68 -0.32 -11.09
C GLU A 84 3.70 0.78 -10.79
N ALA A 85 3.45 1.63 -9.80
CA ALA A 85 4.41 2.68 -9.42
C ALA A 85 5.72 2.10 -8.85
N CYS A 86 5.66 0.92 -8.24
CA CYS A 86 6.82 0.24 -7.68
C CYS A 86 7.70 -0.37 -8.78
N THR A 87 7.09 -1.02 -9.78
CA THR A 87 7.79 -1.82 -10.80
C THR A 87 7.89 -1.17 -12.18
N GLY A 88 7.13 -0.10 -12.43
CA GLY A 88 7.09 0.65 -13.69
C GLY A 88 8.37 1.43 -13.98
N MET A 89 8.32 2.35 -14.95
CA MET A 89 9.48 3.14 -15.35
C MET A 89 9.21 4.65 -15.15
N PRO A 90 9.93 5.33 -14.24
CA PRO A 90 10.97 4.80 -13.34
C PRO A 90 10.39 4.00 -12.15
N ASN A 91 11.06 2.91 -11.80
CA ASN A 91 10.71 2.10 -10.61
C ASN A 91 11.21 2.77 -9.33
N GLY A 92 10.71 2.31 -8.20
CA GLY A 92 11.12 2.83 -6.90
C GLY A 92 10.27 2.34 -5.74
N PRO A 93 10.53 2.87 -4.54
CA PRO A 93 9.79 2.53 -3.34
C PRO A 93 8.36 3.07 -3.39
N VAL A 94 7.42 2.33 -2.82
CA VAL A 94 6.03 2.75 -2.60
C VAL A 94 5.61 2.41 -1.18
N HIS A 95 4.64 3.12 -0.66
CA HIS A 95 4.10 2.89 0.69
C HIS A 95 2.59 2.66 0.63
N LEU A 96 2.15 1.52 1.16
CA LEU A 96 0.73 1.25 1.41
C LEU A 96 0.48 1.15 2.91
N ASN A 97 -0.39 2.04 3.39
CA ASN A 97 -0.87 2.06 4.76
C ASN A 97 -2.12 1.20 4.90
N VAL A 98 -2.18 0.35 5.93
CA VAL A 98 -3.25 -0.62 6.14
C VAL A 98 -3.91 -0.39 7.50
N PRO A 99 -5.04 0.34 7.57
CA PRO A 99 -5.72 0.60 8.83
C PRO A 99 -6.49 -0.63 9.31
N PHE A 100 -6.31 -0.98 10.58
CA PHE A 100 -6.94 -2.14 11.21
C PHE A 100 -7.80 -1.73 12.41
N THR A 101 -9.00 -2.31 12.51
CA THR A 101 -9.89 -2.15 13.68
C THR A 101 -9.64 -3.26 14.70
N GLU A 102 -9.67 -2.94 15.98
CA GLU A 102 -9.67 -3.97 17.04
C GLU A 102 -11.00 -4.72 17.13
N PRO A 103 -11.00 -5.97 17.62
CA PRO A 103 -9.84 -6.76 18.04
C PRO A 103 -9.14 -7.49 16.88
N LEU A 104 -7.80 -7.55 16.91
CA LEU A 104 -7.01 -8.33 15.95
C LEU A 104 -6.58 -9.71 16.47
N TYR A 105 -6.71 -9.92 17.78
CA TYR A 105 -6.38 -11.18 18.44
C TYR A 105 -7.43 -12.25 18.13
N GLY A 106 -6.99 -13.51 18.02
CA GLY A 106 -7.88 -14.63 17.72
C GLY A 106 -8.28 -14.73 16.25
N THR A 107 -7.69 -13.92 15.37
CA THR A 107 -7.79 -14.13 13.92
C THR A 107 -6.88 -15.29 13.53
N SER A 108 -7.45 -16.34 12.92
CA SER A 108 -6.65 -17.33 12.20
C SER A 108 -6.46 -16.84 10.76
N PRO A 109 -5.29 -17.09 10.14
CA PRO A 109 -5.20 -17.00 8.70
C PRO A 109 -6.24 -17.96 8.13
N GLY A 110 -7.33 -17.42 7.58
CA GLY A 110 -8.24 -18.20 6.75
C GLY A 110 -7.50 -18.72 5.51
N ALA A 111 -8.18 -19.53 4.70
CA ALA A 111 -7.68 -19.77 3.36
C ALA A 111 -7.47 -18.42 2.67
N LEU A 112 -6.29 -18.22 2.06
CA LEU A 112 -6.08 -17.05 1.22
C LEU A 112 -7.14 -17.10 0.12
N PRO A 113 -7.81 -15.98 -0.17
CA PRO A 113 -8.71 -15.93 -1.30
C PRO A 113 -7.92 -16.27 -2.57
N GLU A 114 -8.59 -16.89 -3.54
CA GLU A 114 -8.03 -17.05 -4.87
C GLU A 114 -7.56 -15.66 -5.37
N PRO A 115 -6.38 -15.56 -5.99
CA PRO A 115 -5.88 -14.29 -6.50
C PRO A 115 -6.93 -13.62 -7.38
N HIS A 116 -7.31 -12.40 -7.03
CA HIS A 116 -8.22 -11.62 -7.87
C HIS A 116 -7.60 -11.43 -9.25
N GLN A 117 -8.42 -11.52 -10.30
CA GLN A 117 -7.98 -11.32 -11.67
C GLN A 117 -7.31 -9.95 -11.78
N ARG A 118 -6.10 -9.91 -12.36
CA ARG A 118 -5.35 -8.67 -12.59
C ARG A 118 -6.27 -7.63 -13.22
N ILE A 119 -6.47 -6.50 -12.54
CA ILE A 119 -7.21 -5.38 -13.11
C ILE A 119 -6.30 -4.75 -14.18
N PRO A 120 -6.76 -4.63 -15.44
CA PRO A 120 -5.97 -3.99 -16.49
C PRO A 120 -5.60 -2.56 -16.09
N THR A 121 -4.33 -2.22 -16.28
CA THR A 121 -3.80 -0.88 -15.98
C THR A 121 -4.55 0.18 -16.80
N LEU A 122 -4.51 1.45 -16.39
CA LEU A 122 -5.15 2.53 -17.16
C LEU A 122 -4.59 2.61 -18.59
N VAL A 123 -3.30 2.28 -18.74
CA VAL A 123 -2.60 2.21 -20.04
C VAL A 123 -3.14 1.07 -20.89
N GLU A 124 -3.30 -0.12 -20.32
CA GLU A 124 -3.88 -1.29 -21.02
C GLU A 124 -5.35 -1.08 -21.39
N ARG A 125 -6.08 -0.28 -20.62
CA ARG A 125 -7.47 0.07 -20.93
C ARG A 125 -7.61 1.07 -22.08
N LEU A 126 -6.56 1.86 -22.35
CA LEU A 126 -6.57 2.96 -23.32
C LEU A 126 -5.84 2.62 -24.62
N LEU A 127 -4.95 1.62 -24.60
CA LEU A 127 -4.21 1.17 -25.77
C LEU A 127 -4.86 -0.08 -26.39
N PRO A 128 -5.03 -0.14 -27.72
CA PRO A 128 -5.37 -1.38 -28.41
C PRO A 128 -4.35 -2.48 -28.10
N GLU A 129 -4.79 -3.75 -28.01
CA GLU A 129 -3.92 -4.90 -27.70
C GLU A 129 -2.68 -5.01 -28.62
N GLU A 130 -2.80 -4.48 -29.84
CA GLU A 130 -1.77 -4.42 -30.88
C GLU A 130 -0.54 -3.57 -30.48
N VAL A 131 -0.69 -2.64 -29.53
CA VAL A 131 0.38 -1.73 -29.10
C VAL A 131 1.15 -2.29 -27.89
N LEU A 132 0.54 -3.21 -27.13
CA LEU A 132 1.08 -3.73 -25.86
C LEU A 132 2.04 -4.92 -26.03
N THR A 133 2.22 -5.42 -27.25
CA THR A 133 3.01 -6.64 -27.57
C THR A 133 4.36 -6.38 -28.24
N ASN A 134 4.82 -5.13 -28.32
CA ASN A 134 6.17 -4.75 -28.79
C ASN A 134 7.10 -4.32 -27.65
#